data_AF-A0A7C9KYH0-F1
#
_entry.id   AF-A0A7C9KYH0-F1
#
_cell.length_a   1.000
_cell.length_b   1.000
_cell.length_c   1.000
_cell.angle_alpha   90.00
_cell.angle_beta   90.00
_cell.angle_gamma   90.00
#
_symmetry.space_group_name_H-M   'P 1'
#
loop_
_entity.id
_entity.type
_entity.pdbx_description
1 polymer ?
#
loop_
_entity_poly.entity_id
_entity_poly.type
_entity_poly.pdbx_seq_one_letter_code
_entity_poly.pdbx_strand_id
1 'polypeptide(L)'
;MLLDRKRSLDIGDWELNRAHWAVKDVDMIEFLEAQGLVAAGEAHEDDVELHELPAPVPIRILPTAFRIPDEQPDPLLVSVMMPFRPEFDGTLAAIRAASQEIGFTCRNASEVWDHDEIIQDIFSLIYRSKVVVCDFTTQNPNVFYEAGIAHTLGRHVIPITQNIDGLPFDLRHRRALAYSADAEGLAKLHADIRPRLQRLMDLG
;
A
#
# COMPACT_ATOMS: atom_id res chain seq x y z
N MET A 1 -17.02 16.40 -44.65
CA MET A 1 -16.51 15.21 -45.37
C MET A 1 -15.09 14.94 -44.86
N LEU A 2 -14.78 14.73 -43.57
CA LEU A 2 -15.33 13.86 -42.50
C LEU A 2 -15.25 12.35 -42.74
N LEU A 3 -14.52 11.88 -43.76
CA LEU A 3 -14.29 10.44 -43.93
C LEU A 3 -12.92 10.03 -44.49
N ASP A 4 -11.96 10.95 -44.71
CA ASP A 4 -10.76 10.63 -45.51
C ASP A 4 -9.41 10.81 -44.80
N ARG A 5 -9.38 10.78 -43.46
CA ARG A 5 -8.12 10.74 -42.67
C ARG A 5 -8.05 9.51 -41.77
N LYS A 6 -8.45 8.35 -42.30
CA LYS A 6 -8.34 7.06 -41.63
C LYS A 6 -7.46 6.13 -42.47
N ARG A 7 -6.14 6.39 -42.51
CA ARG A 7 -5.11 5.41 -42.93
C ARG A 7 -3.72 6.06 -42.94
N SER A 8 -3.08 6.09 -41.78
CA SER A 8 -1.62 5.89 -41.66
C SER A 8 -1.18 5.71 -40.19
N LEU A 9 -2.07 5.28 -39.30
CA LEU A 9 -1.67 4.71 -38.03
C LEU A 9 -1.42 3.24 -38.31
N ASP A 10 -0.17 2.91 -38.63
CA ASP A 10 0.27 1.53 -38.78
C ASP A 10 0.24 0.89 -37.39
N ILE A 11 -0.77 0.05 -37.18
CA ILE A 11 -1.06 -0.66 -35.91
C ILE A 11 -0.17 -1.91 -35.88
N GLY A 12 1.15 -1.71 -35.94
CA GLY A 12 2.15 -2.78 -35.99
C GLY A 12 2.80 -3.10 -34.65
N ASP A 13 3.03 -2.09 -33.79
CA ASP A 13 3.87 -2.23 -32.59
C ASP A 13 3.12 -2.13 -31.25
N TRP A 14 1.78 -2.25 -31.29
CA TRP A 14 0.93 -2.15 -30.10
C TRP A 14 0.61 -3.53 -29.51
N GLU A 15 1.29 -3.94 -28.44
CA GLU A 15 0.78 -5.03 -27.62
C GLU A 15 -0.37 -4.53 -26.73
N LEU A 16 -1.59 -4.95 -27.09
CA LEU A 16 -2.83 -4.63 -26.38
C LEU A 16 -2.92 -5.43 -25.08
N ASN A 17 -2.88 -4.75 -23.92
CA ASN A 17 -3.47 -5.30 -22.69
C ASN A 17 -4.25 -4.23 -21.90
N ARG A 18 -5.44 -4.63 -21.44
CA ARG A 18 -6.65 -3.81 -21.23
C ARG A 18 -6.63 -2.68 -20.19
N ALA A 19 -5.51 -2.30 -19.59
CA ALA A 19 -5.51 -1.31 -18.50
C ALA A 19 -4.29 -0.38 -18.43
N HIS A 20 -3.46 -0.32 -19.47
CA HIS A 20 -2.30 0.59 -19.51
C HIS A 20 -2.11 1.14 -20.92
N TRP A 21 -1.99 2.46 -21.05
CA TRP A 21 -1.42 3.10 -22.22
C TRP A 21 0.00 3.50 -21.87
N ALA A 22 0.97 2.76 -22.40
CA ALA A 22 2.37 3.16 -22.36
C ALA A 22 2.87 3.16 -23.79
N VAL A 23 3.10 4.36 -24.32
CA VAL A 23 3.86 4.54 -25.55
C VAL A 23 5.31 4.29 -25.15
N LYS A 24 5.88 3.18 -25.60
CA LYS A 24 7.31 2.91 -25.44
C LYS A 24 8.02 3.41 -26.68
N ASP A 25 9.15 4.07 -26.47
CA ASP A 25 10.07 4.49 -27.52
C ASP A 25 9.50 5.48 -28.56
N VAL A 26 8.69 6.45 -28.11
CA VAL A 26 8.39 7.66 -28.91
C VAL A 26 9.09 8.83 -28.26
N ASP A 27 9.96 9.49 -29.01
CA ASP A 27 10.45 10.82 -28.66
C ASP A 27 9.26 11.78 -28.70
N MET A 28 8.75 12.11 -27.52
CA MET A 28 7.54 12.91 -27.37
C MET A 28 7.75 14.33 -27.86
N ILE A 29 8.99 14.84 -27.81
CA ILE A 29 9.30 16.19 -28.28
C ILE A 29 9.21 16.21 -29.80
N GLU A 30 9.88 15.28 -30.49
CA GLU A 30 9.84 15.17 -31.95
C GLU A 30 8.40 14.99 -32.46
N PHE A 31 7.61 14.15 -31.78
CA PHE A 31 6.21 13.94 -32.15
C PHE A 31 5.37 15.22 -32.02
N LEU A 32 5.52 15.97 -30.91
CA LEU A 32 4.76 17.19 -30.68
C LEU A 32 5.17 18.31 -31.65
N GLU A 33 6.45 18.42 -31.99
CA GLU A 33 6.97 19.32 -33.02
C GLU A 33 6.39 18.97 -34.40
N ALA A 34 6.38 17.68 -34.77
CA ALA A 34 5.83 17.21 -36.04
C ALA A 34 4.32 17.46 -36.16
N GLN A 35 3.59 17.49 -35.04
CA GLN A 35 2.18 17.87 -35.01
C GLN A 35 1.95 19.40 -34.92
N GLY A 36 3.02 20.20 -34.83
CA GLY A 36 2.95 21.65 -34.69
C GLY A 36 2.35 22.12 -33.36
N LEU A 37 2.39 21.25 -32.34
CA LEU A 37 1.89 21.55 -30.99
C LEU A 37 2.93 22.28 -30.14
N VAL A 38 4.21 22.15 -30.52
CA VAL A 38 5.36 22.86 -29.96
C VAL A 38 6.19 23.37 -31.14
N ALA A 39 6.79 24.56 -31.05
CA ALA A 39 7.65 25.04 -32.14
C ALA A 39 9.01 24.33 -32.11
N ALA A 40 9.52 24.00 -33.29
CA ALA A 40 10.79 23.30 -33.43
C ALA A 40 11.94 24.08 -32.77
N GLY A 41 12.57 23.49 -31.76
CA GLY A 41 13.69 24.10 -31.02
C GLY A 41 13.30 25.02 -29.85
N GLU A 42 12.04 25.08 -29.41
CA GLU A 42 11.65 25.77 -28.18
C GLU A 42 11.84 24.92 -26.90
N ALA A 43 12.07 23.61 -27.04
CA ALA A 43 12.35 22.73 -25.91
C ALA A 43 13.86 22.62 -25.66
N HIS A 44 14.47 23.68 -25.14
CA HIS A 44 15.80 23.58 -24.52
C HIS A 44 15.65 22.97 -23.12
N GLU A 45 16.42 21.92 -22.79
CA GLU A 45 16.43 21.30 -21.45
C GLU A 45 16.64 22.34 -20.32
N ASP A 46 17.27 23.46 -20.64
CA ASP A 46 17.63 24.54 -19.71
C ASP A 46 16.49 25.55 -19.42
N ASP A 47 15.40 25.57 -20.20
CA ASP A 47 14.33 26.59 -20.09
C ASP A 47 13.03 26.09 -19.44
N VAL A 48 13.00 24.86 -18.92
CA VAL A 48 11.82 24.30 -18.24
C VAL A 48 11.87 24.62 -16.75
N GLU A 49 11.22 25.72 -16.33
CA GLU A 49 10.82 25.86 -14.93
C GLU A 49 9.76 24.80 -14.62
N LEU A 50 10.18 23.71 -13.98
CA LEU A 50 9.28 22.74 -13.35
C LEU A 50 8.50 23.48 -12.25
N HIS A 51 7.30 24.00 -12.59
CA HIS A 51 6.38 24.48 -11.57
C HIS A 51 6.07 23.32 -10.62
N GLU A 52 6.46 23.48 -9.35
CA GLU A 52 6.11 22.54 -8.29
C GLU A 52 4.59 22.34 -8.33
N LEU A 53 4.16 21.09 -8.50
CA LEU A 53 2.74 20.77 -8.38
C LEU A 53 2.27 21.24 -7.00
N PRO A 54 1.09 21.89 -6.91
CA PRO A 54 0.58 22.34 -5.63
C PRO A 54 0.53 21.15 -4.66
N ALA A 55 0.97 21.39 -3.42
CA ALA A 55 0.93 20.37 -2.39
C ALA A 55 -0.46 19.74 -2.33
N PRO A 56 -0.58 18.40 -2.29
CA PRO A 56 -1.86 17.73 -2.34
C PRO A 56 -2.75 18.18 -1.17
N VAL A 57 -3.97 18.60 -1.48
CA VAL A 57 -4.95 18.96 -0.46
C VAL A 57 -5.39 17.68 0.25
N PRO A 58 -5.26 17.58 1.58
CA PRO A 58 -5.64 16.37 2.30
C PRO A 58 -7.14 16.11 2.16
N ILE A 59 -7.49 14.86 1.87
CA ILE A 59 -8.89 14.42 1.79
C ILE A 59 -9.46 14.34 3.20
N ARG A 60 -10.63 14.96 3.42
CA ARG A 60 -11.34 14.84 4.69
C ARG A 60 -12.05 13.50 4.79
N ILE A 61 -11.66 12.66 5.74
CA ILE A 61 -12.26 11.35 5.98
C ILE A 61 -13.30 11.47 7.10
N LEU A 62 -14.54 11.10 6.80
CA LEU A 62 -15.66 11.06 7.74
C LEU A 62 -16.44 9.76 7.55
N PRO A 63 -16.02 8.66 8.21
CA PRO A 63 -16.74 7.41 8.10
C PRO A 63 -18.12 7.54 8.76
N THR A 64 -19.15 6.96 8.13
CA THR A 64 -20.50 6.85 8.71
C THR A 64 -20.70 5.54 9.46
N ALA A 65 -19.86 4.53 9.19
CA ALA A 65 -19.91 3.21 9.81
C ALA A 65 -19.13 3.13 11.13
N PHE A 66 -18.24 4.09 11.41
CA PHE A 66 -17.35 4.09 12.57
C PHE A 66 -17.38 5.45 13.27
N ARG A 67 -17.20 5.42 14.59
CA ARG A 67 -16.93 6.63 15.37
C ARG A 67 -15.44 6.92 15.32
N ILE A 68 -15.06 8.16 15.04
CA ILE A 68 -13.68 8.59 15.13
C ILE A 68 -13.31 8.66 16.62
N PRO A 69 -12.28 7.93 17.09
CA PRO A 69 -11.86 8.00 18.49
C PRO A 69 -11.25 9.37 18.81
N ASP A 70 -11.34 9.78 20.08
CA ASP A 70 -10.79 11.06 20.55
C ASP A 70 -9.26 11.00 20.69
N GLU A 71 -8.70 9.79 20.85
CA GLU A 71 -7.27 9.56 20.97
C GLU A 71 -6.52 9.92 19.68
N GLN A 72 -5.31 10.45 19.84
CA GLN A 72 -4.45 10.77 18.71
C GLN A 72 -3.73 9.52 18.19
N PRO A 73 -3.34 9.51 16.90
CA PRO A 73 -2.43 8.49 16.36
C PRO A 73 -1.14 8.40 17.17
N ASP A 74 -0.75 7.18 17.50
CA ASP A 74 0.46 6.87 18.24
C ASP A 74 1.60 6.54 17.24
N PRO A 75 2.67 7.36 17.20
CA PRO A 75 3.77 7.18 16.26
C PRO A 75 4.59 5.91 16.53
N LEU A 76 4.39 5.24 17.66
CA LEU A 76 5.09 4.02 18.05
C LEU A 76 4.14 2.81 18.13
N LEU A 77 2.93 2.89 17.57
CA LEU A 77 2.00 1.78 17.55
C LEU A 77 2.02 1.00 16.23
N VAL A 78 2.29 -0.30 16.34
CA VAL A 78 2.07 -1.31 15.32
C VAL A 78 0.84 -2.13 15.71
N SER A 79 -0.12 -2.26 14.80
CA SER A 79 -1.22 -3.21 14.97
C SER A 79 -1.08 -4.39 14.01
N VAL A 80 -1.59 -5.54 14.44
CA VAL A 80 -1.60 -6.78 13.64
C VAL A 80 -3.04 -7.21 13.39
N MET A 81 -3.37 -7.35 12.11
CA MET A 81 -4.66 -7.77 11.57
C MET A 81 -4.49 -9.17 10.97
N MET A 82 -5.08 -10.17 11.61
CA MET A 82 -4.89 -11.57 11.22
C MET A 82 -6.05 -12.47 11.67
N PRO A 83 -6.21 -13.66 11.07
CA PRO A 83 -7.18 -14.62 11.57
C PRO A 83 -6.91 -15.05 13.01
N PHE A 84 -7.98 -15.15 13.79
CA PHE A 84 -7.93 -15.54 15.20
C PHE A 84 -7.87 -17.06 15.38
N ARG A 85 -6.71 -17.66 15.08
CA ARG A 85 -6.51 -19.11 15.21
C ARG A 85 -5.15 -19.40 15.83
N PRO A 86 -5.02 -20.41 16.72
CA PRO A 86 -3.77 -20.72 17.42
C PRO A 86 -2.58 -20.99 16.49
N GLU A 87 -2.83 -21.45 15.27
CA GLU A 87 -1.81 -21.64 14.23
C GLU A 87 -1.05 -20.36 13.85
N PHE A 88 -1.59 -19.18 14.20
CA PHE A 88 -0.97 -17.88 13.95
C PHE A 88 -0.21 -17.30 15.15
N ASP A 89 -0.25 -17.94 16.31
CA ASP A 89 0.38 -17.40 17.53
C ASP A 89 1.88 -17.20 17.35
N GLY A 90 2.55 -18.13 16.65
CA GLY A 90 3.97 -18.01 16.30
C GLY A 90 4.28 -16.82 15.38
N THR A 91 3.38 -16.55 14.42
CA THR A 91 3.48 -15.40 13.51
C THR A 91 3.35 -14.09 14.29
N LEU A 92 2.36 -14.01 15.19
CA LEU A 92 2.17 -12.85 16.06
C LEU A 92 3.37 -12.63 16.99
N ALA A 93 3.91 -13.70 17.58
CA ALA A 93 5.09 -13.62 18.43
C ALA A 93 6.32 -13.10 17.67
N ALA A 94 6.55 -13.57 16.44
CA ALA A 94 7.64 -13.10 15.60
C ALA A 94 7.54 -11.60 15.28
N ILE A 95 6.34 -11.12 14.92
CA ILE A 95 6.08 -9.70 14.63
C ILE A 95 6.27 -8.85 15.89
N ARG A 96 5.78 -9.33 17.05
CA ARG A 96 5.94 -8.64 18.34
C ARG A 96 7.39 -8.47 18.72
N ALA A 97 8.17 -9.55 18.64
CA ALA A 97 9.59 -9.51 18.96
C ALA A 97 10.33 -8.49 18.06
N ALA A 98 10.10 -8.57 16.74
CA ALA A 98 10.70 -7.63 15.79
C ALA A 98 10.31 -6.16 16.03
N SER A 99 9.07 -5.91 16.45
CA SER A 99 8.57 -4.56 16.76
C SER A 99 9.19 -4.02 18.05
N GLN A 100 9.25 -4.83 19.10
CA GLN A 100 9.77 -4.43 20.41
C GLN A 100 11.28 -4.14 20.38
N GLU A 101 12.05 -4.89 19.60
CA GLU A 101 13.50 -4.70 19.43
C GLU A 101 13.91 -3.30 18.96
N ILE A 102 13.00 -2.62 18.27
CA ILE A 102 13.23 -1.28 17.71
C ILE A 102 12.38 -0.21 18.43
N GLY A 103 11.63 -0.58 19.47
CA GLY A 103 10.87 0.36 20.31
C GLY A 103 9.41 0.61 19.89
N PHE A 104 8.87 -0.13 18.91
CA PHE A 104 7.43 -0.11 18.65
C PHE A 104 6.66 -0.91 19.71
N THR A 105 5.48 -0.41 20.08
CA THR A 105 4.47 -1.20 20.77
C THR A 105 3.66 -1.97 19.73
N CYS A 106 3.57 -3.29 19.89
CA CYS A 106 2.76 -4.15 19.01
C CYS A 106 1.48 -4.59 19.72
N ARG A 107 0.32 -4.39 19.08
CA ARG A 107 -0.99 -4.84 19.57
C ARG A 107 -1.67 -5.70 18.53
N ASN A 108 -2.36 -6.76 18.95
CA ASN A 108 -3.24 -7.50 18.05
C ASN A 108 -4.67 -6.99 18.23
N ALA A 109 -5.46 -6.94 17.15
CA ALA A 109 -6.90 -6.71 17.22
C ALA A 109 -7.61 -7.63 18.24
N SER A 110 -7.04 -8.81 18.50
CA SER A 110 -7.53 -9.76 19.50
C SER A 110 -7.61 -9.31 20.93
N GLU A 111 -6.74 -8.40 21.28
CA GLU A 111 -6.48 -8.06 22.66
C GLU A 111 -7.23 -6.79 23.08
N VAL A 112 -7.97 -6.19 22.14
CA VAL A 112 -8.72 -4.95 22.35
C VAL A 112 -10.18 -5.31 22.60
N TRP A 113 -10.69 -4.86 23.74
CA TRP A 113 -12.07 -5.11 24.20
C TRP A 113 -12.58 -3.86 24.94
N ASP A 114 -12.52 -2.71 24.26
CA ASP A 114 -12.86 -1.42 24.85
C ASP A 114 -14.31 -1.00 24.50
N HIS A 115 -14.92 -1.58 23.46
CA HIS A 115 -16.28 -1.28 23.01
C HIS A 115 -17.16 -2.54 22.90
N ASP A 116 -18.48 -2.35 23.03
CA ASP A 116 -19.46 -3.42 22.81
C ASP A 116 -19.45 -3.96 21.36
N GLU A 117 -19.00 -3.14 20.42
CA GLU A 117 -18.89 -3.47 19.00
C GLU A 117 -17.43 -3.75 18.63
N ILE A 118 -17.08 -5.02 18.39
CA ILE A 118 -15.73 -5.48 18.03
C ILE A 118 -15.15 -4.67 16.86
N ILE A 119 -15.98 -4.30 15.87
CA ILE A 119 -15.51 -3.55 14.70
C ILE A 119 -15.09 -2.11 15.06
N GLN A 120 -15.69 -1.51 16.08
CA GLN A 120 -15.30 -0.18 16.56
C GLN A 120 -13.93 -0.24 17.24
N ASP A 121 -13.64 -1.30 18.00
CA ASP A 121 -12.31 -1.53 18.60
C ASP A 121 -11.23 -1.68 17.54
N ILE A 122 -11.50 -2.48 16.51
CA ILE A 122 -10.59 -2.68 15.38
C ILE A 122 -10.34 -1.36 14.65
N PHE A 123 -11.40 -0.58 14.38
CA PHE A 123 -11.25 0.72 13.76
C PHE A 123 -10.41 1.67 14.63
N SER A 124 -10.68 1.76 15.93
CA SER A 124 -9.91 2.60 16.86
C SER A 124 -8.43 2.20 16.90
N LEU A 125 -8.14 0.89 16.88
CA LEU A 125 -6.78 0.38 16.83
C LEU A 125 -6.07 0.76 15.52
N ILE A 126 -6.72 0.56 14.37
CA ILE A 126 -6.17 0.95 13.05
C ILE A 126 -5.96 2.46 13.00
N TYR A 127 -6.94 3.24 13.46
CA TYR A 127 -6.86 4.69 13.50
C TYR A 127 -5.67 5.17 14.31
N ARG A 128 -5.39 4.55 15.46
CA ARG A 128 -4.26 4.94 16.30
C ARG A 128 -2.90 4.45 15.81
N SER A 129 -2.88 3.45 14.93
CA SER A 129 -1.62 2.81 14.52
C SER A 129 -0.84 3.65 13.51
N LYS A 130 0.49 3.70 13.65
CA LYS A 130 1.39 4.17 12.58
C LYS A 130 1.53 3.12 11.48
N VAL A 131 1.68 1.86 11.89
CA VAL A 131 1.87 0.71 11.00
C VAL A 131 0.82 -0.35 11.27
N VAL A 132 0.27 -0.94 10.21
CA VAL A 132 -0.68 -2.05 10.27
C VAL A 132 -0.09 -3.23 9.52
N VAL A 133 0.18 -4.33 10.22
CA VAL A 133 0.61 -5.59 9.61
C VAL A 133 -0.62 -6.43 9.31
N CYS A 134 -0.81 -6.84 8.05
CA CYS A 134 -1.98 -7.60 7.63
C CYS A 134 -1.58 -8.98 7.12
N ASP A 135 -2.10 -10.04 7.77
CA ASP A 135 -1.88 -11.42 7.34
C ASP A 135 -2.95 -11.89 6.36
N PHE A 136 -2.55 -12.03 5.11
CA PHE A 136 -3.41 -12.44 4.00
C PHE A 136 -3.34 -13.93 3.66
N THR A 137 -2.68 -14.75 4.50
CA THR A 137 -2.45 -16.19 4.26
C THR A 137 -3.73 -16.94 3.90
N THR A 138 -4.83 -16.64 4.61
CA THR A 138 -6.13 -17.32 4.44
C THR A 138 -7.08 -16.62 3.47
N GLN A 139 -6.66 -15.46 2.93
CA GLN A 139 -7.54 -14.57 2.18
C GLN A 139 -8.83 -14.20 2.94
N ASN A 140 -8.75 -14.03 4.27
CA ASN A 140 -9.88 -13.64 5.08
C ASN A 140 -10.42 -12.27 4.64
N PRO A 141 -11.71 -12.17 4.22
CA PRO A 141 -12.31 -10.91 3.78
C PRO A 141 -12.21 -9.78 4.80
N ASN A 142 -12.26 -10.09 6.09
CA ASN A 142 -12.17 -9.08 7.16
C ASN A 142 -10.79 -8.41 7.17
N VAL A 143 -9.72 -9.17 6.97
CA VAL A 143 -8.36 -8.61 6.94
C VAL A 143 -8.16 -7.71 5.71
N PHE A 144 -8.78 -8.05 4.58
CA PHE A 144 -8.80 -7.13 3.42
C PHE A 144 -9.59 -5.86 3.68
N TYR A 145 -10.72 -5.96 4.38
CA TYR A 145 -11.53 -4.81 4.77
C TYR A 145 -10.73 -3.87 5.70
N GLU A 146 -10.07 -4.43 6.72
CA GLU A 146 -9.18 -3.71 7.65
C GLU A 146 -8.01 -3.03 6.93
N ALA A 147 -7.39 -3.72 5.98
CA ALA A 147 -6.32 -3.14 5.15
C ALA A 147 -6.83 -1.97 4.28
N GLY A 148 -8.05 -2.06 3.75
CA GLY A 148 -8.69 -0.97 3.01
C GLY A 148 -8.94 0.27 3.87
N ILE A 149 -9.39 0.08 5.12
CA ILE A 149 -9.53 1.15 6.11
C ILE A 149 -8.16 1.78 6.42
N ALA A 150 -7.15 0.95 6.68
CA ALA A 150 -5.79 1.41 6.97
C ALA A 150 -5.21 2.25 5.83
N HIS A 151 -5.35 1.79 4.58
CA HIS A 151 -4.91 2.56 3.41
C HIS A 151 -5.64 3.89 3.29
N THR A 152 -6.96 3.90 3.51
CA THR A 152 -7.79 5.11 3.42
C THR A 152 -7.35 6.14 4.46
N LEU A 153 -7.03 5.70 5.68
CA LEU A 153 -6.51 6.54 6.77
C LEU A 153 -5.02 6.92 6.62
N GLY A 154 -4.36 6.50 5.53
CA GLY A 154 -2.96 6.81 5.27
C GLY A 154 -1.97 6.05 6.17
N ARG A 155 -2.39 4.91 6.75
CA ARG A 155 -1.50 4.09 7.59
C ARG A 155 -0.55 3.27 6.73
N HIS A 156 0.64 3.01 7.24
CA HIS A 156 1.60 2.15 6.55
C HIS A 156 1.18 0.70 6.70
N VAL A 157 0.73 0.08 5.61
CA VAL A 157 0.35 -1.33 5.59
C VAL A 157 1.53 -2.21 5.19
N ILE A 158 1.84 -3.21 6.01
CA ILE A 158 2.80 -4.27 5.70
C ILE A 158 2.02 -5.57 5.45
N PRO A 159 1.85 -5.99 4.18
CA PRO A 159 1.23 -7.27 3.87
C PRO A 159 2.19 -8.41 4.23
N ILE A 160 1.67 -9.48 4.84
CA ILE A 160 2.38 -10.76 5.01
C ILE A 160 1.49 -11.90 4.52
N THR A 161 2.08 -13.01 4.06
CA THR A 161 1.33 -14.18 3.61
C THR A 161 2.20 -15.43 3.57
N GLN A 162 1.61 -16.61 3.79
CA GLN A 162 2.27 -17.90 3.49
C GLN A 162 2.04 -18.37 2.04
N ASN A 163 1.17 -17.69 1.29
CA ASN A 163 0.89 -17.98 -0.11
C ASN A 163 0.84 -16.69 -0.92
N ILE A 164 1.96 -16.36 -1.57
CA ILE A 164 2.07 -15.13 -2.38
C ILE A 164 1.21 -15.18 -3.64
N ASP A 165 1.06 -16.35 -4.25
CA ASP A 165 0.31 -16.54 -5.50
C ASP A 165 -1.19 -16.44 -5.29
N GLY A 166 -1.65 -16.63 -4.05
CA GLY A 166 -3.05 -16.48 -3.65
C GLY A 166 -3.52 -15.02 -3.53
N LEU A 167 -2.62 -14.02 -3.49
CA LEU A 167 -3.03 -12.64 -3.28
C LEU A 167 -3.67 -12.02 -4.54
N PRO A 168 -4.54 -11.01 -4.45
CA PRO A 168 -4.92 -10.18 -5.59
C PRO A 168 -3.69 -9.51 -6.25
N PHE A 169 -3.77 -9.28 -7.56
CA PHE A 169 -2.69 -8.65 -8.36
C PHE A 169 -2.13 -7.42 -7.65
N ASP A 170 -2.99 -6.46 -7.27
CA ASP A 170 -2.61 -5.19 -6.61
C ASP A 170 -1.75 -5.35 -5.33
N LEU A 171 -1.86 -6.49 -4.63
CA LEU A 171 -1.09 -6.81 -3.43
C LEU A 171 0.16 -7.67 -3.72
N ARG A 172 0.24 -8.33 -4.89
CA ARG A 172 1.39 -9.14 -5.33
C ARG A 172 2.60 -8.31 -5.76
N HIS A 173 2.42 -7.06 -6.20
CA HIS A 173 3.48 -6.27 -6.85
C HIS A 173 4.59 -5.76 -5.94
N ARG A 174 5.26 -6.63 -5.20
CA ARG A 174 6.55 -6.39 -4.53
C ARG A 174 6.50 -5.86 -3.09
N ARG A 175 5.35 -5.82 -2.43
CA ARG A 175 5.28 -5.37 -1.01
C ARG A 175 4.96 -6.45 0.01
N ALA A 176 4.32 -7.57 -0.34
CA ALA A 176 4.03 -8.60 0.66
C ALA A 176 5.31 -9.34 1.12
N LEU A 177 5.41 -9.66 2.42
CA LEU A 177 6.42 -10.60 2.94
C LEU A 177 5.87 -12.02 2.87
N ALA A 178 6.57 -12.88 2.14
CA ALA A 178 6.29 -14.31 2.15
C ALA A 178 6.97 -14.97 3.37
N TYR A 179 6.27 -15.85 4.07
CA TYR A 179 6.80 -16.61 5.21
C TYR A 179 6.22 -18.03 5.26
N SER A 180 6.74 -18.89 6.13
CA SER A 180 6.16 -20.20 6.47
C SER A 180 5.90 -20.30 7.97
N ALA A 181 4.92 -21.12 8.37
CA ALA A 181 4.52 -21.26 9.78
C ALA A 181 5.51 -22.07 10.65
N ASP A 182 6.55 -22.64 10.05
CA ASP A 182 7.60 -23.37 10.75
C ASP A 182 8.65 -22.43 11.37
N ALA A 183 9.50 -22.97 12.24
CA ALA A 183 10.46 -22.17 12.99
C ALA A 183 11.40 -21.34 12.10
N GLU A 184 11.83 -21.91 10.96
CA GLU A 184 12.67 -21.21 9.98
C GLU A 184 11.90 -20.05 9.31
N GLY A 185 10.65 -20.30 8.88
CA GLY A 185 9.81 -19.27 8.29
C GLY A 185 9.47 -18.13 9.23
N LEU A 186 9.23 -18.43 10.51
CA LEU A 186 8.99 -17.41 11.54
C LEU A 186 10.24 -16.58 11.85
N ALA A 187 11.41 -17.22 11.91
CA ALA A 187 12.69 -16.52 12.06
C ALA A 187 12.96 -15.61 10.85
N LYS A 188 12.65 -16.07 9.64
CA LYS A 188 12.73 -15.27 8.43
C LYS A 188 11.75 -14.10 8.44
N LEU A 189 10.50 -14.31 8.86
CA LEU A 189 9.51 -13.24 8.98
C LEU A 189 10.00 -12.13 9.93
N HIS A 190 10.54 -12.52 11.10
CA HIS A 190 11.15 -11.58 12.05
C HIS A 190 12.26 -10.76 11.40
N ALA A 191 13.21 -11.43 10.74
CA ALA A 191 14.34 -10.79 10.09
C ALA A 191 13.92 -9.85 8.94
N ASP A 192 12.88 -10.21 8.19
CA ASP A 192 12.41 -9.45 7.04
C ASP A 192 11.50 -8.26 7.43
N ILE A 193 10.71 -8.39 8.50
CA ILE A 193 9.79 -7.32 8.94
C ILE A 193 10.51 -6.21 9.70
N ARG A 194 11.51 -6.56 10.52
CA ARG A 194 12.30 -5.62 11.32
C ARG A 194 12.86 -4.41 10.51
N PRO A 195 13.57 -4.59 9.38
CA PRO A 195 14.10 -3.45 8.61
C PRO A 195 13.00 -2.61 7.94
N ARG A 196 11.80 -3.17 7.71
CA ARG A 196 10.66 -2.38 7.22
C ARG A 196 10.10 -1.49 8.32
N LEU A 197 9.91 -2.06 9.51
CA LEU A 197 9.46 -1.31 10.67
C LEU A 197 10.47 -0.21 11.03
N GLN A 198 11.78 -0.50 11.05
CA GLN A 198 12.81 0.51 11.31
C GLN A 198 12.70 1.70 10.36
N ARG A 199 12.59 1.45 9.05
CA ARG A 199 12.43 2.54 8.06
C ARG A 199 11.19 3.39 8.32
N LEU A 200 10.09 2.78 8.75
CA LEU A 200 8.86 3.50 9.09
C LEU A 200 8.97 4.24 10.42
N MET A 201 9.79 3.77 11.36
CA MET A 201 10.10 4.51 12.58
C MET A 201 10.83 5.81 12.26
N ASP A 202 11.82 5.73 11.37
CA ASP A 202 12.67 6.86 11.00
C ASP A 202 11.94 7.92 10.15
N LEU A 203 10.83 7.53 9.50
CA LEU A 203 9.92 8.44 8.81
C LEU A 203 9.02 9.13 9.84
N GLY A 204 9.39 10.35 10.24
CA GLY A 204 8.67 11.18 11.22
C GLY A 204 7.19 11.38 10.90
#